data_AF-A0A3N5QKV6-F1
#
_entry.id   AF-A0A3N5QKV6-F1
#
_cell.length_a   1.000
_cell.length_b   1.000
_cell.length_c   1.000
_cell.angle_alpha   90.00
_cell.angle_beta   90.00
_cell.angle_gamma   90.00
#
_symmetry.space_group_name_H-M   'P 1'
#
loop_
_entity.id
_entity.type
_entity.pdbx_description
1 polymer ?
#
loop_
_entity_poly.entity_id
_entity_poly.type
_entity_poly.pdbx_seq_one_letter_code
_entity_poly.pdbx_strand_id
1 'polypeptide(L)'
;VRATGIQILNLKYFTKGARCDLDLMQMKPESQSIYNADRDDLVRSVVTPNPLRILSITPNAMTLATGDLFVRSVPVKLRTNIACREGFEIVTPPTADPLMVEIRGTKSVVEGVESWPTQKLSLEDVHESMVATVDVSDSLMTLLNVVPSQIKVAIQVQQTADVEIMDVPVVFATDPQQGTVVEPTHVRVRVRGGVDVVSNLTAHDLRAVIPAGSTGTVTPTVALPRGARLTAVLPHTVRVSVRVP
;
A
#
# COMPACT_ATOMS: atom_id res chain seq x y z
N VAL A 1 9.91 36.48 16.07
CA VAL A 1 9.56 37.76 16.73
C VAL A 1 10.69 38.78 16.55
N ARG A 2 10.39 40.08 16.55
CA ARG A 2 11.37 41.18 16.58
C ARG A 2 11.26 41.90 17.91
N ALA A 3 12.39 42.03 18.59
CA ALA A 3 12.49 42.59 19.94
C ALA A 3 13.92 43.07 20.19
N THR A 4 14.14 43.84 21.26
CA THR A 4 15.48 44.23 21.69
C THR A 4 16.27 43.03 22.21
N GLY A 5 17.60 43.10 22.22
CA GLY A 5 18.46 41.96 22.65
C GLY A 5 18.13 41.45 24.05
N ILE A 6 17.86 42.35 25.00
CA ILE A 6 17.44 42.00 26.38
C ILE A 6 16.06 41.35 26.40
N GLN A 7 15.13 41.79 25.55
CA GLN A 7 13.80 41.19 25.46
C GLN A 7 13.86 39.75 24.91
N ILE A 8 14.74 39.47 23.94
CA ILE A 8 14.97 38.11 23.41
C ILE A 8 15.62 37.23 24.49
N LEU A 9 16.61 37.75 25.20
CA LEU A 9 17.27 37.04 26.30
C LEU A 9 16.26 36.67 27.39
N ASN A 10 15.38 37.60 27.77
CA ASN A 10 14.33 37.37 28.75
C ASN A 10 13.33 36.29 28.33
N LEU A 11 12.89 36.29 27.06
CA LEU A 11 12.00 35.26 26.53
C LEU A 11 12.63 33.87 26.51
N LYS A 12 13.92 33.77 26.19
CA LYS A 12 14.60 32.48 26.06
C LYS A 12 14.89 31.84 27.42
N TYR A 13 15.23 32.63 28.43
CA TYR A 13 15.78 32.12 29.70
C TYR A 13 14.87 32.32 30.91
N PHE A 14 13.96 33.30 30.89
CA PHE A 14 13.22 33.70 32.08
C PHE A 14 11.69 33.63 31.91
N THR A 15 11.16 33.78 30.69
CA THR A 15 9.71 33.72 30.42
C THR A 15 9.35 32.67 29.36
N LYS A 16 9.09 31.43 29.80
CA LYS A 16 8.42 30.38 29.00
C LYS A 16 6.90 30.66 28.87
N GLY A 17 6.53 31.85 28.42
CA GLY A 17 5.19 32.40 28.68
C GLY A 17 4.40 32.89 27.47
N ALA A 18 4.95 32.85 26.25
CA ALA A 18 4.13 33.15 25.08
C ALA A 18 3.11 32.04 24.90
N ARG A 19 1.82 32.37 25.04
CA ARG A 19 0.69 31.45 24.84
C ARG A 19 -0.17 31.99 23.71
N CYS A 20 -0.78 31.10 22.95
CA CYS A 20 -1.76 31.46 21.93
C CYS A 20 -3.11 30.95 22.39
N ASP A 21 -3.97 31.84 22.87
CA ASP A 21 -5.29 31.50 23.37
C ASP A 21 -6.32 31.90 22.30
N LEU A 22 -6.85 30.89 21.60
CA LEU A 22 -7.84 31.08 20.55
C LEU A 22 -9.24 30.85 21.13
N ASP A 23 -10.02 31.92 21.27
CA ASP A 23 -11.40 31.84 21.74
C ASP A 23 -12.35 31.59 20.57
N LEU A 24 -12.80 30.34 20.46
CA LEU A 24 -13.71 29.89 19.40
C LEU A 24 -15.12 30.50 19.53
N MET A 25 -15.50 31.06 20.68
CA MET A 25 -16.79 31.76 20.83
C MET A 25 -16.85 33.06 20.04
N GLN A 26 -15.69 33.67 19.78
CA GLN A 26 -15.58 34.95 19.06
C GLN A 26 -15.37 34.75 17.55
N MET A 27 -15.18 33.50 17.12
CA MET A 27 -14.97 33.15 15.72
C MET A 27 -16.27 32.73 15.06
N LYS A 28 -16.46 33.13 13.81
CA LYS A 28 -17.59 32.65 13.01
C LYS A 28 -17.26 31.26 12.46
N PRO A 29 -18.09 30.24 12.70
CA PRO A 29 -17.91 28.94 12.08
C PRO A 29 -18.10 29.09 10.56
N GLU A 30 -17.24 28.43 9.78
CA GLU A 30 -17.36 28.39 8.32
C GLU A 30 -18.46 27.39 7.89
N SER A 31 -18.61 26.32 8.67
CA SER A 31 -19.63 25.27 8.54
C SER A 31 -19.97 24.71 9.93
N GLN A 32 -20.95 23.82 10.05
CA GLN A 32 -21.34 23.22 11.35
C GLN A 32 -20.12 22.72 12.12
N SER A 33 -19.73 23.50 13.12
CA SER A 33 -18.65 23.25 14.07
C SER A 33 -17.23 23.20 13.50
N ILE A 34 -16.99 23.73 12.30
CA ILE A 34 -15.65 23.93 11.71
C ILE A 34 -15.27 25.41 11.78
N TYR A 35 -14.10 25.71 12.32
CA TYR A 35 -13.54 27.04 12.49
C TYR A 35 -12.21 27.14 11.76
N ASN A 36 -12.02 28.18 10.95
CA ASN A 36 -10.73 28.50 10.34
C ASN A 36 -10.12 29.70 11.05
N ALA A 37 -8.94 29.50 11.63
CA ALA A 37 -8.10 30.57 12.15
C ALA A 37 -7.07 30.94 11.09
N ASP A 38 -7.16 32.15 10.54
CA ASP A 38 -6.16 32.68 9.62
C ASP A 38 -5.02 33.36 10.40
N ARG A 39 -4.00 33.83 9.70
CA ARG A 39 -2.79 34.42 10.28
C ARG A 39 -3.12 35.56 11.23
N ASP A 40 -4.07 36.42 10.87
CA ASP A 40 -4.42 37.59 11.66
C ASP A 40 -5.09 37.21 12.98
N ASP A 41 -5.93 36.17 12.97
CA ASP A 41 -6.56 35.63 14.18
C ASP A 41 -5.51 35.02 15.10
N LEU A 42 -4.60 34.20 14.54
CA LEU A 42 -3.52 33.58 15.29
C LEU A 42 -2.56 34.63 15.90
N VAL A 43 -2.23 35.69 15.17
CA VAL A 43 -1.37 36.78 15.66
C VAL A 43 -2.06 37.56 16.79
N ARG A 44 -3.38 37.78 16.72
CA ARG A 44 -4.16 38.45 17.77
C ARG A 44 -4.31 37.60 19.02
N SER A 45 -4.39 36.28 18.86
CA SER A 45 -4.51 35.32 19.96
C SER A 45 -3.21 35.07 20.73
N VAL A 46 -2.06 35.54 20.23
CA VAL A 46 -0.78 35.39 20.93
C VAL A 46 -0.68 36.40 22.09
N VAL A 47 -0.79 35.88 23.30
CA VAL A 47 -0.54 36.59 24.55
C VAL A 47 0.95 36.51 24.87
N THR A 48 1.61 37.67 24.94
CA THR A 48 3.03 37.77 25.32
C THR A 48 3.21 38.60 26.59
N PRO A 49 4.13 38.21 27.50
CA PRO A 49 4.37 38.95 28.74
C PRO A 49 4.95 40.36 28.52
N ASN A 50 5.63 40.57 27.38
CA ASN A 50 6.30 41.82 27.02
C ASN A 50 5.82 42.28 25.64
N PRO A 51 5.76 43.59 25.35
CA PRO A 51 5.40 44.10 24.04
C PRO A 51 6.46 43.71 23.00
N LEU A 52 6.13 42.76 22.14
CA LEU A 52 7.01 42.19 21.12
C LEU A 52 6.32 42.24 19.77
N ARG A 53 7.07 42.49 18.70
CA ARG A 53 6.50 42.44 17.35
C ARG A 53 6.58 41.02 16.81
N ILE A 54 5.42 40.41 16.53
CA ILE A 54 5.35 39.11 15.86
C ILE A 54 5.76 39.31 14.38
N LEU A 55 6.76 38.55 13.93
CA LEU A 55 7.26 38.62 12.54
C LEU A 55 6.59 37.57 11.67
N SER A 56 6.52 36.34 12.20
CA SER A 56 5.97 35.16 11.56
C SER A 56 5.32 34.28 12.63
N ILE A 57 4.30 33.55 12.21
CA ILE A 57 3.60 32.53 12.98
C ILE A 57 3.51 31.29 12.10
N THR A 58 3.76 30.12 12.69
CA THR A 58 3.73 28.83 12.00
C THR A 58 2.94 27.87 12.88
N PRO A 59 1.81 27.33 12.40
CA PRO A 59 1.23 27.52 11.06
C PRO A 59 0.64 28.93 10.86
N ASN A 60 0.46 29.33 9.60
CA ASN A 60 -0.18 30.61 9.23
C ASN A 60 -1.70 30.51 9.11
N ALA A 61 -2.25 29.32 9.01
CA ALA A 61 -3.67 29.04 9.09
C ALA A 61 -3.89 27.69 9.78
N MET A 62 -5.01 27.54 10.48
CA MET A 62 -5.38 26.30 11.16
C MET A 62 -6.89 26.11 11.10
N THR A 63 -7.33 24.90 10.76
CA THR A 63 -8.75 24.51 10.81
C THR A 63 -9.00 23.66 12.04
N LEU A 64 -10.01 24.02 12.82
CA LEU A 64 -10.42 23.34 14.04
C LEU A 64 -11.84 22.83 13.89
N ALA A 65 -12.07 21.57 14.24
CA ALA A 65 -13.41 20.98 14.31
C ALA A 65 -13.80 20.76 15.77
N THR A 66 -14.99 21.21 16.15
CA THR A 66 -15.57 21.00 17.49
C THR A 66 -16.86 20.19 17.38
N GLY A 67 -17.29 19.53 18.45
CA GLY A 67 -18.51 18.72 18.47
C GLY A 67 -18.31 17.41 19.21
N ASP A 68 -19.33 16.55 19.14
CA ASP A 68 -19.30 15.26 19.82
C ASP A 68 -18.18 14.37 19.27
N LEU A 69 -17.41 13.79 20.18
CA LEU A 69 -16.35 12.86 19.86
C LEU A 69 -16.96 11.58 19.28
N PHE A 70 -16.74 11.37 18.00
CA PHE A 70 -17.11 10.15 17.30
C PHE A 70 -15.86 9.32 17.00
N VAL A 71 -15.94 8.02 17.23
CA VAL A 71 -14.84 7.07 17.08
C VAL A 71 -15.24 6.00 16.07
N ARG A 72 -14.37 5.75 15.09
CA ARG A 72 -14.59 4.73 14.05
C ARG A 72 -13.30 4.01 13.73
N SER A 73 -13.38 2.69 13.54
CA SER A 73 -12.29 1.91 12.98
C SER A 73 -12.42 1.83 11.46
N VAL A 74 -11.35 2.14 10.75
CA VAL A 74 -11.30 2.06 9.27
C VAL A 74 -10.08 1.26 8.81
N PRO A 75 -10.15 0.60 7.64
CA PRO A 75 -9.02 -0.12 7.08
C PRO A 75 -7.88 0.81 6.67
N VAL A 76 -6.66 0.33 6.85
CA VAL A 76 -5.44 0.99 6.39
C VAL A 76 -5.23 0.74 4.89
N LYS A 77 -4.93 1.80 4.15
CA LYS A 77 -4.56 1.75 2.74
C LYS A 77 -3.07 2.02 2.57
N LEU A 78 -2.30 0.97 2.32
CA LEU A 78 -0.87 1.05 2.10
C LEU A 78 -0.55 1.82 0.81
N ARG A 79 0.41 2.75 0.91
CA ARG A 79 0.98 3.47 -0.23
C ARG A 79 2.45 3.09 -0.38
N THR A 80 2.72 2.00 -1.07
CA THR A 80 4.08 1.45 -1.23
C THR A 80 4.57 1.58 -2.67
N ASN A 81 5.88 1.83 -2.81
CA ASN A 81 6.62 1.77 -4.06
C ASN A 81 7.92 0.99 -3.80
N ILE A 82 7.93 -0.30 -4.10
CA ILE A 82 9.01 -1.20 -3.71
C ILE A 82 9.66 -1.77 -4.97
N ALA A 83 10.94 -1.47 -5.16
CA ALA A 83 11.77 -2.07 -6.21
C ALA A 83 12.70 -3.12 -5.59
N CYS A 84 12.55 -4.37 -6.03
CA CYS A 84 13.42 -5.47 -5.60
C CYS A 84 14.70 -5.50 -6.42
N ARG A 85 15.76 -6.08 -5.85
CA ARG A 85 16.99 -6.41 -6.58
C ARG A 85 16.68 -7.40 -7.70
N GLU A 86 17.46 -7.37 -8.78
CA GLU A 86 17.36 -8.38 -9.83
C GLU A 86 17.49 -9.80 -9.24
N GLY A 87 16.62 -10.69 -9.68
CA GLY A 87 16.54 -12.04 -9.14
C GLY A 87 15.76 -12.16 -7.82
N PHE A 88 15.15 -11.09 -7.31
CA PHE A 88 14.26 -11.12 -6.15
C PHE A 88 12.86 -10.61 -6.48
N GLU A 89 11.85 -11.14 -5.78
CA GLU A 89 10.46 -10.73 -5.97
C GLU A 89 9.66 -10.76 -4.67
N ILE A 90 8.66 -9.88 -4.60
CA ILE A 90 7.64 -9.87 -3.56
C ILE A 90 6.68 -11.04 -3.78
N VAL A 91 6.72 -12.03 -2.89
CA VAL A 91 5.89 -13.25 -3.01
C VAL A 91 4.47 -13.01 -2.55
N THR A 92 4.29 -12.16 -1.54
CA THR A 92 2.98 -11.81 -0.96
C THR A 92 2.82 -10.30 -0.94
N PRO A 93 1.65 -9.75 -1.31
CA PRO A 93 1.39 -8.31 -1.20
C PRO A 93 1.76 -7.78 0.20
N PRO A 94 2.38 -6.60 0.31
CA PRO A 94 2.73 -6.02 1.59
C PRO A 94 1.51 -5.93 2.51
N THR A 95 1.67 -6.29 3.78
CA THR A 95 0.57 -6.29 4.77
C THR A 95 0.82 -5.28 5.87
N ALA A 96 -0.25 -4.65 6.35
CA ALA A 96 -0.22 -3.70 7.46
C ALA A 96 -0.55 -4.40 8.78
N ASP A 97 0.16 -4.04 9.83
CA ASP A 97 -0.12 -4.43 11.21
C ASP A 97 -0.10 -3.19 12.12
N PRO A 98 -1.25 -2.75 12.66
CA PRO A 98 -2.60 -3.32 12.49
C PRO A 98 -3.21 -3.04 11.09
N LEU A 99 -4.16 -3.90 10.67
CA LEU A 99 -4.93 -3.73 9.42
C LEU A 99 -5.98 -2.61 9.50
N MET A 100 -6.37 -2.23 10.72
CA MET A 100 -7.38 -1.23 11.02
C MET A 100 -6.78 -0.17 11.93
N VAL A 101 -7.14 1.09 11.71
CA VAL A 101 -6.78 2.20 12.59
C VAL A 101 -8.05 2.84 13.15
N GLU A 102 -7.96 3.34 14.36
CA GLU A 102 -9.03 4.08 15.00
C GLU A 102 -8.91 5.57 14.67
N ILE A 103 -9.98 6.14 14.14
CA ILE A 103 -10.09 7.56 13.83
C ILE A 103 -11.08 8.18 14.81
N ARG A 104 -10.66 9.28 15.43
CA ARG A 104 -11.43 10.04 16.40
C ARG A 104 -11.59 11.47 15.91
N GLY A 105 -12.81 11.99 15.88
CA GLY A 105 -13.08 13.35 15.46
C GLY A 105 -14.57 13.66 15.51
N THR A 106 -15.00 14.71 14.85
CA THR A 106 -16.42 15.03 14.75
C THR A 106 -17.13 14.05 13.81
N LYS A 107 -18.39 13.74 14.09
CA LYS A 107 -19.18 12.78 13.30
C LYS A 107 -19.20 13.11 11.80
N SER A 108 -19.39 14.39 11.46
CA SER A 108 -19.44 14.87 10.06
C SER A 108 -18.15 14.60 9.27
N VAL A 109 -16.99 14.64 9.93
CA VAL A 109 -15.69 14.40 9.29
C VAL A 109 -15.40 12.90 9.24
N VAL A 110 -15.68 12.15 10.31
CA VAL A 110 -15.37 10.72 10.41
C VAL A 110 -16.26 9.85 9.51
N GLU A 111 -17.54 10.21 9.31
CA GLU A 111 -18.46 9.45 8.46
C GLU A 111 -17.99 9.38 7.00
N GLY A 112 -17.35 10.45 6.50
CA GLY A 112 -16.81 10.53 5.14
C GLY A 112 -15.53 9.72 4.91
N VAL A 113 -14.93 9.13 5.95
CA VAL A 113 -13.66 8.38 5.83
C VAL A 113 -13.94 6.89 5.71
N GLU A 114 -13.67 6.31 4.53
CA GLU A 114 -13.80 4.87 4.27
C GLU A 114 -12.51 4.08 4.55
N SER A 115 -11.35 4.69 4.32
CA SER A 115 -10.04 4.08 4.55
C SER A 115 -9.00 5.15 4.87
N TRP A 116 -7.96 4.76 5.63
CA TRP A 116 -6.90 5.69 6.01
C TRP A 116 -5.59 5.37 5.29
N PRO A 117 -5.04 6.28 4.47
CA PRO A 117 -3.79 6.03 3.78
C PRO A 117 -2.58 6.11 4.71
N THR A 118 -1.53 5.34 4.42
CA THR A 118 -0.21 5.54 5.03
C THR A 118 0.57 6.64 4.31
N GLN A 119 1.63 7.13 4.93
CA GLN A 119 2.68 7.82 4.19
C GLN A 119 3.27 6.92 3.10
N LYS A 120 3.86 7.54 2.07
CA LYS A 120 4.44 6.81 0.94
C LYS A 120 5.73 6.14 1.40
N LEU A 121 5.74 4.80 1.43
CA LEU A 121 6.95 4.01 1.64
C LEU A 121 7.59 3.72 0.29
N SER A 122 8.79 4.25 0.05
CA SER A 122 9.58 3.95 -1.15
C SER A 122 10.83 3.20 -0.76
N LEU A 123 11.04 2.00 -1.31
CA LEU A 123 12.20 1.15 -1.05
C LEU A 123 12.80 0.71 -2.38
N GLU A 124 14.13 0.68 -2.45
CA GLU A 124 14.90 0.26 -3.61
C GLU A 124 15.88 -0.84 -3.19
N ASP A 125 16.29 -1.67 -4.14
CA ASP A 125 17.25 -2.77 -3.95
C ASP A 125 16.87 -3.77 -2.83
N VAL A 126 15.56 -4.02 -2.67
CA VAL A 126 15.06 -4.96 -1.66
C VAL A 126 15.39 -6.40 -2.07
N HIS A 127 16.09 -7.11 -1.19
CA HIS A 127 16.53 -8.50 -1.41
C HIS A 127 16.24 -9.43 -0.21
N GLU A 128 15.76 -8.87 0.90
CA GLU A 128 15.39 -9.65 2.09
C GLU A 128 14.01 -9.24 2.59
N SER A 129 13.33 -10.19 3.22
CA SER A 129 12.05 -9.92 3.90
C SER A 129 12.28 -9.01 5.10
N MET A 130 11.44 -7.99 5.24
CA MET A 130 11.62 -6.97 6.27
C MET A 130 10.28 -6.47 6.83
N VAL A 131 10.35 -5.84 7.99
CA VAL A 131 9.24 -5.12 8.61
C VAL A 131 9.65 -3.66 8.72
N ALA A 132 8.96 -2.79 7.99
CA ALA A 132 9.18 -1.35 8.02
C ALA A 132 8.13 -0.66 8.89
N THR A 133 8.52 0.30 9.72
CA THR A 133 7.57 1.17 10.41
C THR A 133 7.22 2.35 9.53
N VAL A 134 5.94 2.61 9.32
CA VAL A 134 5.43 3.68 8.45
C VAL A 134 4.40 4.49 9.21
N ASP A 135 4.53 5.81 9.13
CA ASP A 135 3.55 6.72 9.70
C ASP A 135 2.25 6.70 8.89
N VAL A 136 1.13 6.90 9.58
CA VAL A 136 -0.15 7.12 8.91
C VAL A 136 -0.17 8.52 8.28
N SER A 137 -0.99 8.74 7.24
CA SER A 137 -1.06 10.04 6.55
C SER A 137 -1.50 11.16 7.50
N ASP A 138 -0.88 12.34 7.37
CA ASP A 138 -1.11 13.54 8.20
C ASP A 138 -2.17 14.49 7.59
N SER A 139 -2.71 14.16 6.41
CA SER A 139 -3.54 15.07 5.61
C SER A 139 -4.79 15.64 6.30
N LEU A 140 -5.26 15.03 7.39
CA LEU A 140 -6.41 15.48 8.17
C LEU A 140 -6.14 15.48 9.69
N MET A 141 -4.89 15.42 10.16
CA MET A 141 -4.62 15.30 11.61
C MET A 141 -5.11 16.50 12.43
N THR A 142 -5.28 17.68 11.81
CA THR A 142 -5.87 18.85 12.48
C THR A 142 -7.36 18.68 12.79
N LEU A 143 -8.04 17.77 12.09
CA LEU A 143 -9.47 17.49 12.23
C LEU A 143 -9.76 16.13 12.86
N LEU A 144 -8.82 15.19 12.72
CA LEU A 144 -8.96 13.79 13.09
C LEU A 144 -7.72 13.31 13.85
N ASN A 145 -7.91 12.68 15.00
CA ASN A 145 -6.85 11.99 15.69
C ASN A 145 -6.86 10.51 15.29
N VAL A 146 -5.73 9.97 14.84
CA VAL A 146 -5.60 8.59 14.37
C VAL A 146 -4.68 7.78 15.27
N VAL A 147 -5.17 6.63 15.72
CA VAL A 147 -4.46 5.74 16.65
C VAL A 147 -4.43 4.32 16.08
N PRO A 148 -3.24 3.68 15.97
CA PRO A 148 -1.91 4.25 16.21
C PRO A 148 -1.48 5.22 15.08
N SER A 149 -0.57 6.15 15.40
CA SER A 149 0.03 7.06 14.42
C SER A 149 1.10 6.40 13.53
N GLN A 150 1.59 5.23 13.96
CA GLN A 150 2.57 4.43 13.23
C GLN A 150 2.06 3.00 13.13
N ILE A 151 2.33 2.38 12.00
CA ILE A 151 2.01 0.97 11.76
C ILE A 151 3.24 0.24 11.25
N LYS A 152 3.21 -1.09 11.33
CA LYS A 152 4.22 -1.95 10.74
C LYS A 152 3.75 -2.44 9.37
N VAL A 153 4.64 -2.43 8.40
CA VAL A 153 4.42 -2.97 7.05
C VAL A 153 5.36 -4.14 6.85
N ALA A 154 4.79 -5.34 6.76
CA ALA A 154 5.55 -6.55 6.47
C ALA A 154 5.68 -6.74 4.96
N ILE A 155 6.92 -6.91 4.50
CA ILE A 155 7.25 -7.12 3.09
C ILE A 155 7.98 -8.45 3.00
N GLN A 156 7.39 -9.40 2.28
CA GLN A 156 7.95 -10.73 2.08
C GLN A 156 8.59 -10.81 0.70
N VAL A 157 9.91 -10.88 0.68
CA VAL A 157 10.73 -10.97 -0.52
C VAL A 157 11.48 -12.29 -0.52
N GLN A 158 11.50 -12.95 -1.67
CA GLN A 158 12.26 -14.17 -1.89
C GLN A 158 13.13 -14.03 -3.13
N GLN A 159 14.22 -14.79 -3.14
CA GLN A 159 14.98 -15.03 -4.35
C GLN A 159 14.09 -15.79 -5.35
N THR A 160 14.19 -15.41 -6.61
CA THR A 160 13.56 -16.08 -7.73
C THR A 160 14.52 -17.09 -8.34
N ALA A 161 13.98 -18.23 -8.76
CA ALA A 161 14.72 -19.24 -9.49
C ALA A 161 13.92 -19.73 -10.69
N ASP A 162 14.64 -20.12 -11.73
CA ASP A 162 14.10 -20.75 -12.93
C ASP A 162 14.26 -22.25 -12.80
N VAL A 163 13.16 -22.99 -12.91
CA VAL A 163 13.15 -24.45 -12.89
C VAL A 163 12.55 -24.96 -14.19
N GLU A 164 13.16 -25.99 -14.75
CA GLU A 164 12.64 -26.73 -15.88
C GLU A 164 11.97 -28.00 -15.38
N ILE A 165 10.67 -28.12 -15.64
CA ILE A 165 9.86 -29.28 -15.28
C ILE A 165 9.62 -30.11 -16.53
N MET A 166 10.04 -31.36 -16.44
CA MET A 166 9.93 -32.36 -17.49
C MET A 166 8.58 -33.08 -17.40
N ASP A 167 8.18 -33.73 -18.50
CA ASP A 167 7.05 -34.65 -18.54
C ASP A 167 5.71 -34.06 -18.07
N VAL A 168 5.45 -32.78 -18.37
CA VAL A 168 4.16 -32.15 -18.07
C VAL A 168 3.11 -32.67 -19.06
N PRO A 169 2.01 -33.28 -18.60
CA PRO A 169 1.00 -33.86 -19.48
C PRO A 169 0.21 -32.77 -20.20
N VAL A 170 -0.03 -33.00 -21.48
CA VAL A 170 -0.89 -32.17 -22.33
C VAL A 170 -2.30 -32.72 -22.30
N VAL A 171 -3.25 -31.91 -21.83
CA VAL A 171 -4.66 -32.28 -21.65
C VAL A 171 -5.56 -31.32 -22.40
N PHE A 172 -6.71 -31.81 -22.86
CA PHE A 172 -7.75 -30.96 -23.42
C PHE A 172 -8.56 -30.31 -22.30
N ALA A 173 -8.98 -29.06 -22.50
CA ALA A 173 -9.83 -28.32 -21.56
C ALA A 173 -11.19 -29.00 -21.33
N THR A 174 -11.69 -29.69 -22.35
CA THR A 174 -12.93 -30.47 -22.36
C THR A 174 -12.67 -31.79 -23.06
N ASP A 175 -13.51 -32.79 -22.83
CA ASP A 175 -13.42 -34.10 -23.49
C ASP A 175 -13.35 -33.93 -25.02
N PRO A 176 -12.26 -34.36 -25.68
CA PRO A 176 -12.09 -34.15 -27.11
C PRO A 176 -13.03 -35.04 -27.93
N GLN A 177 -13.22 -34.70 -29.20
CA GLN A 177 -13.94 -35.59 -30.12
C GLN A 177 -13.20 -36.93 -30.27
N GLN A 178 -13.95 -38.02 -30.45
CA GLN A 178 -13.38 -39.36 -30.65
C GLN A 178 -12.35 -39.35 -31.78
N GLY A 179 -11.18 -39.95 -31.52
CA GLY A 179 -10.07 -40.01 -32.48
C GLY A 179 -9.11 -38.82 -32.47
N THR A 180 -9.31 -37.82 -31.60
CA THR A 180 -8.36 -36.70 -31.47
C THR A 180 -7.08 -37.16 -30.76
N VAL A 181 -5.93 -36.94 -31.40
CA VAL A 181 -4.59 -37.26 -30.88
C VAL A 181 -3.77 -35.96 -30.81
N VAL A 182 -3.01 -35.80 -29.72
CA VAL A 182 -2.05 -34.71 -29.53
C VAL A 182 -0.62 -35.26 -29.55
N GLU A 183 0.25 -34.62 -30.31
CA GLU A 183 1.68 -34.92 -30.39
C GLU A 183 2.52 -33.64 -30.21
N PRO A 184 3.46 -33.59 -29.25
CA PRO A 184 3.72 -34.58 -28.22
C PRO A 184 2.66 -34.60 -27.11
N THR A 185 2.49 -35.74 -26.44
CA THR A 185 1.60 -35.89 -25.27
C THR A 185 2.16 -35.26 -23.99
N HIS A 186 3.47 -35.01 -23.97
CA HIS A 186 4.18 -34.40 -22.85
C HIS A 186 5.03 -33.23 -23.34
N VAL A 187 5.10 -32.18 -22.55
CA VAL A 187 5.91 -30.98 -22.82
C VAL A 187 6.83 -30.69 -21.65
N ARG A 188 7.91 -29.96 -21.93
CA ARG A 188 8.77 -29.37 -20.91
C ARG A 188 8.33 -27.94 -20.66
N VAL A 189 8.32 -27.54 -19.40
CA VAL A 189 7.86 -26.21 -18.98
C VAL A 189 8.94 -25.55 -18.15
N ARG A 190 9.31 -24.31 -18.49
CA ARG A 190 10.16 -23.47 -17.64
C ARG A 190 9.30 -22.52 -16.84
N VAL A 191 9.51 -22.54 -15.54
CA VAL A 191 8.74 -21.77 -14.56
C VAL A 191 9.71 -20.92 -13.75
N ARG A 192 9.34 -19.66 -13.54
CA ARG A 192 10.01 -18.73 -12.64
C ARG A 192 9.11 -18.46 -11.44
N GLY A 193 9.69 -18.47 -10.24
CA GLY A 193 8.98 -18.12 -9.01
C GLY A 193 9.93 -18.03 -7.82
N GLY A 194 9.38 -17.72 -6.64
CA GLY A 194 10.15 -17.76 -5.39
C GLY A 194 10.72 -19.16 -5.14
N VAL A 195 11.95 -19.26 -4.61
CA VAL A 195 12.66 -20.53 -4.41
C VAL A 195 11.78 -21.58 -3.73
N ASP A 196 11.01 -21.20 -2.70
CA ASP A 196 10.13 -22.13 -1.97
C ASP A 196 8.97 -22.68 -2.82
N VAL A 197 8.45 -21.87 -3.75
CA VAL A 197 7.37 -22.28 -4.65
C VAL A 197 7.90 -23.23 -5.70
N VAL A 198 9.04 -22.89 -6.33
CA VAL A 198 9.58 -23.69 -7.43
C VAL A 198 10.28 -24.96 -6.96
N SER A 199 10.83 -25.00 -5.74
CA SER A 199 11.45 -26.20 -5.17
C SER A 199 10.45 -27.31 -4.86
N ASN A 200 9.19 -26.94 -4.60
CA ASN A 200 8.10 -27.88 -4.29
C ASN A 200 7.24 -28.21 -5.52
N LEU A 201 7.48 -27.56 -6.66
CA LEU A 201 6.67 -27.71 -7.86
C LEU A 201 7.02 -29.00 -8.60
N THR A 202 6.02 -29.85 -8.87
CA THR A 202 6.19 -31.10 -9.61
C THR A 202 5.40 -31.11 -10.92
N ALA A 203 5.69 -32.06 -11.81
CA ALA A 203 4.95 -32.23 -13.06
C ALA A 203 3.44 -32.49 -12.85
N HIS A 204 3.06 -33.06 -11.70
CA HIS A 204 1.66 -33.31 -11.35
C HIS A 204 0.86 -32.06 -10.99
N ASP A 205 1.56 -31.00 -10.56
CA ASP A 205 0.95 -29.71 -10.23
C ASP A 205 0.69 -28.85 -11.47
N LEU A 206 1.22 -29.28 -12.63
CA LEU A 206 1.15 -28.58 -13.89
C LEU A 206 0.27 -29.33 -14.89
N ARG A 207 -0.52 -28.57 -15.64
CA ARG A 207 -1.31 -29.09 -16.75
C ARG A 207 -1.18 -28.16 -17.94
N ALA A 208 -0.68 -28.70 -19.05
CA ALA A 208 -0.69 -27.98 -20.32
C ALA A 208 -2.06 -28.18 -20.99
N VAL A 209 -2.88 -27.14 -20.98
CA VAL A 209 -4.27 -27.18 -21.43
C VAL A 209 -4.39 -26.70 -22.87
N ILE A 210 -5.08 -27.48 -23.70
CA ILE A 210 -5.44 -27.12 -25.07
C ILE A 210 -6.96 -26.85 -25.15
N PRO A 211 -7.40 -25.77 -25.81
CA PRO A 211 -8.82 -25.54 -26.07
C PRO A 211 -9.46 -26.66 -26.89
N ALA A 212 -10.69 -27.05 -26.53
CA ALA A 212 -11.44 -28.07 -27.26
C ALA A 212 -11.77 -27.61 -28.70
N GLY A 213 -11.78 -28.56 -29.65
CA GLY A 213 -12.05 -28.28 -31.07
C GLY A 213 -10.86 -27.70 -31.84
N SER A 214 -9.70 -27.52 -31.20
CA SER A 214 -8.48 -27.09 -31.89
C SER A 214 -7.96 -28.19 -32.81
N THR A 215 -7.62 -27.84 -34.05
CA THR A 215 -6.99 -28.74 -35.03
C THR A 215 -5.75 -28.09 -35.64
N GLY A 216 -4.74 -28.89 -36.00
CA GLY A 216 -3.47 -28.39 -36.52
C GLY A 216 -2.48 -28.04 -35.41
N THR A 217 -1.75 -26.93 -35.57
CA THR A 217 -0.68 -26.52 -34.65
C THR A 217 -1.23 -25.55 -33.61
N VAL A 218 -1.15 -25.90 -32.32
CA VAL A 218 -1.75 -25.14 -31.21
C VAL A 218 -0.69 -24.84 -30.17
N THR A 219 -0.79 -23.67 -29.52
CA THR A 219 0.05 -23.32 -28.36
C THR A 219 -0.69 -23.67 -27.07
N PRO A 220 -0.18 -24.61 -26.26
CA PRO A 220 -0.83 -25.00 -25.01
C PRO A 220 -0.71 -23.89 -23.97
N THR A 221 -1.75 -23.71 -23.15
CA THR A 221 -1.73 -22.80 -22.00
C THR A 221 -1.46 -23.59 -20.74
N VAL A 222 -0.40 -23.26 -19.99
CA VAL A 222 -0.06 -24.01 -18.76
C VAL A 222 -0.77 -23.39 -17.56
N ALA A 223 -1.53 -24.21 -16.82
CA ALA A 223 -2.05 -23.84 -15.52
C ALA A 223 -0.96 -23.95 -14.46
N LEU A 224 -0.73 -22.86 -13.72
CA LEU A 224 0.32 -22.72 -12.70
C LEU A 224 -0.29 -22.34 -11.34
N PRO A 225 0.32 -22.77 -10.22
CA PRO A 225 -0.09 -22.31 -8.90
C PRO A 225 0.23 -20.83 -8.67
N ARG A 226 -0.37 -20.25 -7.63
CA ARG A 226 -0.10 -18.85 -7.23
C ARG A 226 1.37 -18.69 -6.87
N GLY A 227 1.98 -17.58 -7.31
CA GLY A 227 3.39 -17.28 -7.04
C GLY A 227 4.38 -17.88 -8.04
N ALA A 228 3.90 -18.60 -9.06
CA ALA A 228 4.70 -19.09 -10.18
C ALA A 228 4.28 -18.45 -11.50
N ARG A 229 5.24 -18.21 -12.41
CA ARG A 229 5.00 -17.66 -13.74
C ARG A 229 5.67 -18.49 -14.82
N LEU A 230 4.94 -18.64 -15.92
CA LEU A 230 5.42 -19.35 -17.10
C LEU A 230 6.48 -18.52 -17.82
N THR A 231 7.66 -19.08 -18.04
CA THR A 231 8.71 -18.44 -18.82
C THR A 231 8.79 -19.03 -20.22
N ALA A 232 8.67 -20.35 -20.35
CA ALA A 232 8.66 -21.03 -21.65
C ALA A 232 7.93 -22.37 -21.60
N VAL A 233 7.41 -22.80 -22.75
CA VAL A 233 6.93 -24.16 -23.00
C VAL A 233 7.69 -24.73 -24.18
N LEU A 234 8.16 -25.97 -24.09
CA LEU A 234 9.05 -26.63 -25.03
C LEU A 234 8.51 -28.05 -25.35
N PRO A 235 8.12 -28.36 -26.59
CA PRO A 235 8.02 -27.44 -27.74
C PRO A 235 6.95 -26.36 -27.52
N HIS A 236 7.14 -25.20 -28.16
CA HIS A 236 6.21 -24.06 -28.07
C HIS A 236 4.83 -24.36 -28.65
N THR A 237 4.76 -25.35 -29.55
CA THR A 237 3.54 -25.77 -30.22
C THR A 237 3.39 -27.29 -30.15
N VAL A 238 2.14 -27.72 -30.10
CA VAL A 238 1.73 -29.12 -30.14
C VAL A 238 0.82 -29.33 -31.35
N ARG A 239 0.91 -30.49 -31.98
CA ARG A 239 0.08 -30.85 -33.13
C ARG A 239 -1.13 -31.64 -32.66
N VAL A 240 -2.31 -31.20 -33.07
CA VAL A 240 -3.58 -31.88 -32.83
C VAL A 240 -4.13 -32.39 -34.15
N SER A 241 -4.37 -33.69 -34.23
CA SER A 241 -4.93 -34.35 -35.42
C SER A 241 -6.11 -35.23 -35.03
N VAL A 242 -7.15 -35.26 -35.87
CA VAL A 242 -8.29 -36.17 -35.69
C VAL A 242 -8.05 -37.38 -36.59
N ARG A 243 -7.90 -38.57 -35.98
CA ARG A 243 -7.97 -39.83 -36.72
C ARG A 243 -9.43 -40.06 -37.09
N VAL A 244 -9.72 -39.86 -38.37
CA VAL A 244 -10.98 -40.31 -38.98
C VAL A 244 -10.87 -41.83 -39.16
N PRO A 245 -11.89 -42.62 -38.77
CA PRO A 245 -11.89 -44.06 -38.95
C PRO A 245 -11.85 -44.50 -40.42
#